data_AF-A0A1L9N1B4-F1
#
_entry.id   AF-A0A1L9N1B4-F1
#
_cell.length_a   1.000
_cell.length_b   1.000
_cell.length_c   1.000
_cell.angle_alpha   90.00
_cell.angle_beta   90.00
_cell.angle_gamma   90.00
#
_symmetry.space_group_name_H-M   'P 1'
#
loop_
_entity.id
_entity.type
_entity.pdbx_description
1 polymer ?
#
loop_
_entity_poly.entity_id
_entity_poly.type
_entity_poly.pdbx_seq_one_letter_code
_entity_poly.pdbx_strand_id
1 'polypeptide(L)'
;MSPRWFGQEEVSPGIVIELEKRWCVLSQKEEHQFQGSEQDDPRWSGPSYACIQLKVKQVGSRITPPVNGYMRIYKQIPTEETVADRPEVRAQQAKTVVPPELGAYRQLMDKGSTFTPRLLDSMEQKQDIYSFVPGGYVVWIVTEEVPGIRLGNSIGNETFWAMKPCVRDEIRLSFKEAYL
;
A
#
# COMPACT_ATOMS: atom_id res chain seq x y z
N MET A 1 -20.01 9.42 4.34
CA MET A 1 -19.25 8.18 4.14
C MET A 1 -18.19 8.48 3.10
N SER A 2 -16.91 8.25 3.39
CA SER A 2 -15.87 8.36 2.37
C SER A 2 -16.13 7.32 1.28
N PRO A 3 -15.88 7.64 -0.01
CA PRO A 3 -16.02 6.69 -1.09
C PRO A 3 -15.10 5.49 -0.86
N ARG A 4 -15.59 4.29 -1.20
CA ARG A 4 -14.75 3.08 -1.26
C ARG A 4 -14.06 3.05 -2.62
N TRP A 5 -12.73 3.08 -2.62
CA TRP A 5 -11.96 3.02 -3.86
C TRP A 5 -11.59 1.60 -4.25
N PHE A 6 -11.70 0.64 -3.33
CA PHE A 6 -11.47 -0.77 -3.62
C PHE A 6 -12.79 -1.55 -3.58
N GLY A 7 -13.05 -2.28 -4.68
CA GLY A 7 -14.26 -3.08 -4.82
C GLY A 7 -14.23 -4.32 -3.94
N GLN A 8 -15.40 -4.82 -3.52
CA GLN A 8 -15.45 -6.08 -2.76
C GLN A 8 -14.85 -7.25 -3.55
N GLU A 9 -15.01 -7.27 -4.87
CA GLU A 9 -14.43 -8.30 -5.73
C GLU A 9 -12.89 -8.20 -5.85
N GLU A 10 -12.31 -7.06 -5.48
CA GLU A 10 -10.86 -6.85 -5.52
C GLU A 10 -10.18 -7.24 -4.20
N VAL A 11 -10.84 -7.00 -3.06
CA VAL A 11 -10.18 -7.00 -1.75
C VAL A 11 -10.92 -7.75 -0.63
N SER A 12 -11.99 -8.49 -0.94
CA SER A 12 -12.68 -9.30 0.08
C SER A 12 -11.88 -10.54 0.49
N PRO A 13 -12.05 -11.03 1.72
CA PRO A 13 -11.49 -12.32 2.14
C PRO A 13 -11.89 -13.45 1.17
N GLY A 14 -10.93 -14.29 0.81
CA GLY A 14 -11.10 -15.40 -0.14
C GLY A 14 -10.75 -15.06 -1.59
N ILE A 15 -10.67 -13.77 -1.95
CA ILE A 15 -10.19 -13.36 -3.28
C ILE A 15 -8.72 -13.76 -3.44
N VAL A 16 -8.39 -14.29 -4.61
CA VAL A 16 -7.01 -14.64 -4.98
C VAL A 16 -6.50 -13.60 -5.97
N ILE A 17 -5.45 -12.89 -5.56
CA ILE A 17 -4.76 -11.90 -6.38
C ILE A 17 -3.55 -12.61 -7.00
N GLU A 18 -3.45 -12.54 -8.33
CA GLU A 18 -2.39 -13.17 -9.10
C GLU A 18 -1.34 -12.12 -9.47
N LEU A 19 -0.16 -12.28 -8.88
CA LEU A 19 1.07 -11.55 -9.22
C LEU A 19 2.05 -12.56 -9.84
N GLU A 20 3.36 -12.45 -9.58
CA GLU A 20 4.28 -13.56 -9.85
C GLU A 20 3.89 -14.80 -9.02
N LYS A 21 3.41 -14.58 -7.80
CA LYS A 21 2.81 -15.60 -6.93
C LYS A 21 1.32 -15.33 -6.75
N ARG A 22 0.60 -16.34 -6.26
CA ARG A 22 -0.83 -16.25 -5.97
C ARG A 22 -1.05 -15.99 -4.49
N TRP A 23 -1.85 -14.98 -4.18
CA TRP A 23 -2.08 -14.50 -2.81
C TRP A 23 -3.57 -14.46 -2.49
N CYS A 24 -4.00 -15.27 -1.52
CA CYS A 24 -5.37 -15.25 -1.01
C CYS A 24 -5.53 -14.20 0.08
N VAL A 25 -6.52 -13.32 -0.06
CA VAL A 25 -6.86 -12.30 0.93
C VAL A 25 -7.49 -12.96 2.15
N LEU A 26 -6.95 -12.65 3.34
CA LEU A 26 -7.46 -13.12 4.62
C LEU A 26 -8.33 -12.05 5.30
N SER A 27 -7.89 -10.79 5.27
CA SER A 27 -8.63 -9.67 5.86
C SER A 27 -8.14 -8.32 5.33
N GLN A 28 -9.02 -7.32 5.34
CA GLN A 28 -8.68 -5.91 5.13
C GLN A 28 -8.20 -5.30 6.44
N LYS A 29 -7.21 -4.42 6.39
CA LYS A 29 -6.67 -3.73 7.56
C LYS A 29 -7.01 -2.26 7.57
N GLU A 30 -6.62 -1.54 6.52
CA GLU A 30 -6.66 -0.08 6.52
C GLU A 30 -6.71 0.43 5.08
N GLU A 31 -7.64 1.34 4.80
CA GLU A 31 -7.76 2.06 3.53
C GLU A 31 -7.53 3.55 3.79
N HIS A 32 -6.70 4.16 2.95
CA HIS A 32 -6.42 5.58 2.93
C HIS A 32 -6.61 6.14 1.54
N GLN A 33 -6.98 7.40 1.47
CA GLN A 33 -6.99 8.15 0.22
C GLN A 33 -6.22 9.44 0.40
N PHE A 34 -5.58 9.86 -0.68
CA PHE A 34 -5.08 11.20 -0.87
C PHE A 34 -5.68 11.68 -2.19
N GLN A 35 -6.67 12.54 -2.10
CA GLN A 35 -7.33 13.12 -3.27
C GLN A 35 -6.91 14.58 -3.36
N GLY A 36 -6.29 14.94 -4.48
CA GLY A 36 -5.99 16.34 -4.78
C GLY A 36 -7.20 17.04 -5.37
N SER A 37 -7.24 18.35 -5.14
CA SER A 37 -8.16 19.32 -5.69
C SER A 37 -7.31 20.36 -6.43
N GLU A 38 -7.60 20.55 -7.72
CA GLU A 38 -6.89 21.56 -8.52
C GLU A 38 -7.25 22.98 -8.06
N GLN A 39 -8.38 23.12 -7.36
CA GLN A 39 -8.87 24.38 -6.81
C GLN A 39 -8.13 24.80 -5.53
N ASP A 40 -7.73 23.82 -4.70
CA ASP A 40 -7.14 24.09 -3.39
C ASP A 40 -5.61 24.31 -3.43
N ASP A 41 -4.91 23.66 -4.36
CA ASP A 41 -3.48 23.92 -4.59
C ASP A 41 -3.12 23.82 -6.09
N PRO A 42 -3.09 24.93 -6.84
CA PRO A 42 -2.73 24.93 -8.26
C PRO A 42 -1.27 24.55 -8.53
N ARG A 43 -0.43 24.41 -7.49
CA ARG A 43 0.95 23.89 -7.62
C ARG A 43 1.04 22.40 -7.39
N TRP A 44 -0.04 21.77 -6.89
CA TRP A 44 -0.08 20.34 -6.71
C TRP A 44 -0.09 19.65 -8.07
N SER A 45 0.88 18.76 -8.27
CA SER A 45 1.08 18.01 -9.52
C SER A 45 1.18 16.50 -9.29
N GLY A 46 0.99 16.06 -8.04
CA GLY A 46 0.93 14.65 -7.72
C GLY A 46 -0.33 14.00 -8.29
N PRO A 47 -0.39 12.67 -8.45
CA PRO A 47 -1.65 12.00 -8.73
C PRO A 47 -2.47 11.82 -7.44
N SER A 48 -3.79 11.94 -7.53
CA SER A 48 -4.69 11.43 -6.49
C SER A 48 -4.58 9.90 -6.43
N TYR A 49 -4.58 9.33 -5.22
CA TYR A 49 -4.50 7.88 -5.05
C TYR A 49 -5.27 7.38 -3.83
N ALA A 50 -5.68 6.12 -3.91
CA ALA A 50 -6.13 5.34 -2.77
C ALA A 50 -5.13 4.21 -2.50
N CYS A 51 -5.00 3.83 -1.24
CA CYS A 51 -4.11 2.79 -0.78
C CYS A 51 -4.83 1.91 0.23
N ILE A 52 -4.81 0.60 0.03
CA ILE A 52 -5.34 -0.37 1.01
C ILE A 52 -4.26 -1.37 1.42
N GLN A 53 -4.26 -1.74 2.70
CA GLN A 53 -3.45 -2.83 3.23
C GLN A 53 -4.32 -4.05 3.56
N LEU A 54 -3.90 -5.20 3.07
CA LEU A 54 -4.53 -6.50 3.24
C LEU A 54 -3.59 -7.46 3.97
N LYS A 55 -4.14 -8.37 4.77
CA LYS A 55 -3.41 -9.57 5.19
C LYS A 55 -3.64 -10.66 4.16
N VAL A 56 -2.58 -11.28 3.66
CA VAL A 56 -2.64 -12.30 2.59
C VAL A 56 -1.87 -13.57 2.97
N LYS A 57 -2.24 -14.67 2.32
CA LYS A 57 -1.53 -15.96 2.39
C LYS A 57 -1.19 -16.44 0.99
N GLN A 58 0.05 -16.86 0.78
CA GLN A 58 0.47 -17.46 -0.48
C GLN A 58 -0.26 -18.78 -0.71
N VAL A 59 -0.79 -19.00 -1.92
CA VAL A 59 -1.47 -20.23 -2.33
C VAL A 59 -0.74 -20.88 -3.51
N GLY A 60 -0.85 -22.21 -3.62
CA GLY A 60 -0.18 -22.98 -4.68
C GLY A 60 1.33 -23.22 -4.46
N SER A 61 1.91 -22.68 -3.38
CA SER A 61 3.29 -22.97 -2.99
C SER A 61 3.40 -24.34 -2.31
N ARG A 62 4.52 -25.03 -2.53
CA ARG A 62 4.86 -26.28 -1.82
C ARG A 62 5.43 -26.04 -0.42
N ILE A 63 5.66 -24.78 -0.04
CA ILE A 63 6.20 -24.39 1.27
C ILE A 63 5.15 -24.65 2.35
N THR A 64 5.54 -25.38 3.39
CA THR A 64 4.69 -25.70 4.55
C THR A 64 5.41 -25.27 5.84
N PRO A 65 4.81 -24.42 6.69
CA PRO A 65 3.50 -23.78 6.52
C PRO A 65 3.48 -22.72 5.40
N PRO A 66 2.30 -22.39 4.85
CA PRO A 66 2.17 -21.35 3.82
C PRO A 66 2.68 -19.99 4.30
N VAL A 67 3.31 -19.23 3.40
CA VAL A 67 3.84 -17.90 3.69
C VAL A 67 2.68 -16.90 3.83
N ASN A 68 2.63 -16.20 4.97
CA ASN A 68 1.74 -15.06 5.17
C ASN A 68 2.49 -13.76 4.89
N GLY A 69 1.74 -12.73 4.52
CA GLY A 69 2.29 -11.40 4.27
C GLY A 69 1.25 -10.29 4.39
N TYR A 70 1.75 -9.07 4.24
CA TYR A 70 0.90 -7.90 4.04
C TYR A 70 0.99 -7.47 2.58
N MET A 71 -0.17 -7.28 1.96
CA MET A 71 -0.26 -6.74 0.60
C MET A 71 -0.77 -5.31 0.68
N ARG A 72 -0.01 -4.38 0.14
CA ARG A 72 -0.42 -3.00 -0.06
C ARG A 72 -0.72 -2.77 -1.53
N ILE A 73 -1.89 -2.21 -1.82
CA ILE A 73 -2.30 -1.87 -3.18
C ILE A 73 -2.45 -0.36 -3.26
N TYR A 74 -1.67 0.25 -4.14
CA TYR A 74 -1.83 1.64 -4.54
C TYR A 74 -2.62 1.70 -5.84
N LYS A 75 -3.64 2.56 -5.90
CA LYS A 75 -4.48 2.74 -7.08
C LYS A 75 -4.68 4.23 -7.33
N GLN A 76 -4.40 4.69 -8.54
CA GLN A 76 -4.73 6.06 -8.91
C GLN A 76 -6.25 6.27 -8.87
N ILE A 77 -6.69 7.38 -8.27
CA ILE A 77 -8.10 7.79 -8.26
C ILE A 77 -8.22 9.16 -8.94
N PRO A 78 -9.43 9.61 -9.33
CA PRO A 78 -9.63 10.91 -9.94
C PRO A 78 -9.37 12.03 -8.93
N THR A 79 -9.15 13.25 -9.42
CA THR A 79 -9.29 14.45 -8.58
C THR A 79 -10.72 14.59 -8.07
N GLU A 80 -10.92 15.39 -7.03
CA GLU A 80 -12.25 15.56 -6.41
C GLU A 80 -13.32 16.03 -7.41
N GLU A 81 -12.93 16.91 -8.33
CA GLU A 81 -13.82 17.56 -9.30
C GLU A 81 -14.28 16.60 -10.40
N THR A 82 -13.49 15.56 -10.68
CA THR A 82 -13.66 14.69 -11.85
C THR A 82 -14.17 13.29 -11.50
N VAL A 83 -14.47 13.02 -10.22
CA VAL A 83 -14.98 11.71 -9.77
C VAL A 83 -16.23 11.29 -10.53
N ALA A 84 -17.14 12.24 -10.78
CA ALA A 84 -18.40 12.00 -11.47
C ALA A 84 -18.30 12.11 -13.00
N ASP A 85 -17.14 12.51 -13.53
CA ASP A 85 -16.95 12.69 -14.95
C ASP A 85 -16.83 11.36 -15.71
N ARG A 86 -17.02 11.48 -17.01
CA ARG A 86 -16.92 10.36 -17.94
C ARG A 86 -15.52 9.71 -17.87
N PRO A 87 -15.40 8.38 -18.10
CA PRO A 87 -14.12 7.69 -18.09
C PRO A 87 -13.06 8.36 -18.99
N GLU A 88 -13.48 8.94 -20.12
CA GLU A 88 -12.57 9.61 -21.06
C GLU A 88 -11.92 10.88 -20.47
N VAL A 89 -12.62 11.60 -19.58
CA VAL A 89 -12.09 12.78 -18.89
C VAL A 89 -11.13 12.33 -17.79
N ARG A 90 -11.54 11.35 -16.99
CA ARG A 90 -10.69 10.78 -15.93
C ARG A 90 -9.40 10.17 -16.49
N ALA A 91 -9.46 9.54 -17.67
CA ALA A 91 -8.30 8.96 -18.34
C ALA A 91 -7.19 9.98 -18.65
N GLN A 92 -7.53 11.26 -18.84
CA GLN A 92 -6.54 12.31 -19.10
C GLN A 92 -5.62 12.56 -17.91
N GLN A 93 -6.04 12.17 -16.71
CA GLN A 93 -5.24 12.28 -15.49
C GLN A 93 -4.27 11.11 -15.31
N ALA A 94 -4.37 10.06 -16.14
CA ALA A 94 -3.55 8.85 -15.99
C ALA A 94 -2.05 9.19 -15.90
N LYS A 95 -1.42 8.74 -14.82
CA LYS A 95 0.02 8.82 -14.62
C LYS A 95 0.59 7.41 -14.48
N THR A 96 1.87 7.27 -14.83
CA THR A 96 2.66 6.08 -14.47
C THR A 96 3.53 6.46 -13.29
N VAL A 97 3.16 6.01 -12.09
CA VAL A 97 3.89 6.31 -10.85
C VAL A 97 4.19 5.01 -10.13
N VAL A 98 5.44 4.89 -9.69
CA VAL A 98 5.87 3.85 -8.75
C VAL A 98 5.87 4.48 -7.37
N PRO A 99 5.09 3.98 -6.40
CA PRO A 99 5.11 4.49 -5.04
C PRO A 99 6.54 4.45 -4.47
N PRO A 100 7.01 5.52 -3.79
CA PRO A 100 8.33 5.55 -3.17
C PRO A 100 8.58 4.35 -2.23
N GLU A 101 7.53 3.82 -1.60
CA GLU A 101 7.59 2.62 -0.77
C GLU A 101 8.15 1.40 -1.53
N LEU A 102 7.71 1.14 -2.76
CA LEU A 102 8.21 0.01 -3.55
C LEU A 102 9.69 0.21 -3.90
N GLY A 103 10.07 1.44 -4.27
CA GLY A 103 11.45 1.80 -4.54
C GLY A 103 12.35 1.60 -3.31
N ALA A 104 11.86 1.95 -2.12
CA ALA A 104 12.58 1.76 -0.87
C ALA A 104 12.77 0.26 -0.55
N TYR A 105 11.71 -0.55 -0.67
CA TYR A 105 11.82 -2.00 -0.43
C TYR A 105 12.81 -2.68 -1.38
N ARG A 106 12.78 -2.34 -2.67
CA ARG A 106 13.75 -2.88 -3.65
C ARG A 106 15.19 -2.53 -3.23
N GLN A 107 15.47 -1.27 -2.95
CA GLN A 107 16.80 -0.82 -2.52
C GLN A 107 17.28 -1.46 -1.21
N LEU A 108 16.39 -1.59 -0.23
CA LEU A 108 16.72 -2.18 1.07
C LEU A 108 16.98 -3.69 0.95
N MET A 109 16.20 -4.38 0.12
CA MET A 109 16.41 -5.78 -0.19
C MET A 109 17.74 -6.01 -0.93
N ASP A 110 18.05 -5.19 -1.92
CA ASP A 110 19.32 -5.27 -2.68
C ASP A 110 20.55 -5.06 -1.77
N LYS A 111 20.41 -4.24 -0.73
CA LYS A 111 21.45 -4.02 0.29
C LYS A 111 21.46 -5.07 1.40
N GLY A 112 20.58 -6.06 1.36
CA GLY A 112 20.49 -7.11 2.37
C GLY A 112 20.03 -6.62 3.74
N SER A 113 19.15 -5.62 3.80
CA SER A 113 18.60 -5.11 5.06
C SER A 113 17.94 -6.25 5.87
N THR A 114 18.30 -6.34 7.15
CA THR A 114 17.76 -7.33 8.11
C THR A 114 16.69 -6.75 9.03
N PHE A 115 16.48 -5.44 8.99
CA PHE A 115 15.59 -4.67 9.88
C PHE A 115 14.36 -4.12 9.17
N THR A 116 14.16 -4.48 7.89
CA THR A 116 12.95 -4.14 7.13
C THR A 116 12.26 -5.42 6.65
N PRO A 117 10.91 -5.44 6.58
CA PRO A 117 10.20 -6.58 6.04
C PRO A 117 10.70 -6.92 4.63
N ARG A 118 11.01 -8.18 4.38
CA ARG A 118 11.38 -8.64 3.03
C ARG A 118 10.25 -8.40 2.04
N LEU A 119 10.60 -7.89 0.86
CA LEU A 119 9.71 -7.83 -0.30
C LEU A 119 9.50 -9.25 -0.84
N LEU A 120 8.28 -9.76 -0.74
CA LEU A 120 7.92 -11.11 -1.17
C LEU A 120 7.45 -11.16 -2.63
N ASP A 121 6.79 -10.10 -3.09
CA ASP A 121 6.23 -9.99 -4.43
C ASP A 121 5.91 -8.52 -4.73
N SER A 122 5.84 -8.15 -6.01
CA SER A 122 5.35 -6.83 -6.42
C SER A 122 4.88 -6.85 -7.87
N MET A 123 3.91 -6.00 -8.19
CA MET A 123 3.44 -5.84 -9.56
C MET A 123 3.06 -4.39 -9.83
N GLU A 124 3.32 -3.91 -11.04
CA GLU A 124 2.94 -2.60 -11.53
C GLU A 124 2.09 -2.81 -12.78
N GLN A 125 0.88 -2.23 -12.82
CA GLN A 125 0.00 -2.31 -13.98
C GLN A 125 -0.69 -0.98 -14.24
N LYS A 126 -1.34 -0.91 -15.41
CA LYS A 126 -2.29 0.14 -15.75
C LYS A 126 -3.72 -0.33 -15.50
N GLN A 127 -4.54 0.58 -15.04
CA GLN A 127 -5.98 0.43 -14.88
C GLN A 127 -6.66 0.22 -16.24
N ASP A 128 -7.70 -0.63 -16.25
CA ASP A 128 -8.49 -0.89 -17.43
C ASP A 128 -9.46 0.26 -17.78
N ILE A 129 -10.25 0.08 -18.83
CA ILE A 129 -11.19 1.10 -19.33
C ILE A 129 -12.39 1.35 -18.40
N TYR A 130 -12.67 0.46 -17.46
CA TYR A 130 -13.81 0.55 -16.53
C TYR A 130 -13.42 1.05 -15.15
N SER A 131 -12.12 1.16 -14.90
CA SER A 131 -11.54 1.58 -13.63
C SER A 131 -11.74 3.07 -13.32
N PHE A 132 -11.33 3.47 -12.11
CA PHE A 132 -11.46 4.85 -11.63
C PHE A 132 -10.62 5.85 -12.41
N VAL A 133 -9.44 5.48 -12.90
CA VAL A 133 -8.67 6.31 -13.82
C VAL A 133 -8.18 5.40 -14.93
N PRO A 134 -8.90 5.27 -16.06
CA PRO A 134 -8.46 4.42 -17.16
C PRO A 134 -7.05 4.76 -17.61
N GLY A 135 -6.18 3.76 -17.70
CA GLY A 135 -4.76 3.92 -18.03
C GLY A 135 -3.88 4.47 -16.89
N GLY A 136 -4.46 4.87 -15.75
CA GLY A 136 -3.74 5.25 -14.53
C GLY A 136 -3.07 4.04 -13.88
N TYR A 137 -2.23 4.27 -12.87
CA TYR A 137 -1.46 3.18 -12.28
C TYR A 137 -2.25 2.37 -11.24
N VAL A 138 -1.87 1.09 -11.10
CA VAL A 138 -2.11 0.25 -9.92
C VAL A 138 -0.81 -0.47 -9.58
N VAL A 139 -0.43 -0.49 -8.31
CA VAL A 139 0.79 -1.14 -7.83
C VAL A 139 0.49 -2.00 -6.61
N TRP A 140 0.90 -3.26 -6.66
CA TRP A 140 0.83 -4.21 -5.55
C TRP A 140 2.22 -4.40 -4.96
N ILE A 141 2.32 -4.36 -3.63
CA ILE A 141 3.54 -4.60 -2.87
C ILE A 141 3.20 -5.66 -1.83
N VAL A 142 3.86 -6.81 -1.85
CA VAL A 142 3.69 -7.85 -0.84
C VAL A 142 4.94 -7.96 0.01
N THR A 143 4.79 -7.80 1.32
CA THR A 143 5.89 -7.87 2.27
C THR A 143 5.65 -8.97 3.28
N GLU A 144 6.72 -9.42 3.93
CA GLU A 144 6.61 -10.42 4.98
C GLU A 144 5.81 -9.93 6.18
N GLU A 145 5.06 -10.84 6.79
CA GLU A 145 4.43 -10.56 8.09
C GLU A 145 5.50 -10.59 9.18
N VAL A 146 5.86 -9.41 9.69
CA VAL A 146 6.75 -9.27 10.83
C VAL A 146 5.97 -9.27 12.16
N PRO A 147 6.48 -9.93 13.21
CA PRO A 147 5.88 -9.85 14.53
C PRO A 147 6.04 -8.45 15.13
N GLY A 148 5.20 -8.13 16.10
CA GLY A 148 5.30 -6.90 16.88
C GLY A 148 4.07 -6.02 16.80
N ILE A 149 4.21 -4.81 17.35
CA ILE A 149 3.15 -3.80 17.38
C ILE A 149 3.55 -2.62 16.52
N ARG A 150 2.59 -2.15 15.72
CA ARG A 150 2.74 -0.92 14.95
C ARG A 150 2.81 0.26 15.94
N LEU A 151 3.91 1.01 15.89
CA LEU A 151 4.16 2.15 16.80
C LEU A 151 3.44 3.45 16.38
N GLY A 152 2.95 3.51 15.14
CA GLY A 152 2.19 4.63 14.59
C GLY A 152 1.60 4.31 13.22
N ASN A 153 0.64 5.11 12.76
CA ASN A 153 0.01 5.03 11.45
C ASN A 153 0.13 6.38 10.71
N SER A 154 -0.62 6.53 9.62
CA SER A 154 -0.68 7.73 8.78
C SER A 154 -1.20 8.99 9.52
N ILE A 155 -1.94 8.82 10.62
CA ILE A 155 -2.60 9.89 11.36
C ILE A 155 -1.76 10.28 12.59
N GLY A 156 -0.98 9.37 13.14
CA GLY A 156 -0.09 9.69 14.26
C GLY A 156 0.67 8.51 14.83
N ASN A 157 1.49 8.81 15.83
CA ASN A 157 2.35 7.89 16.56
C ASN A 157 1.87 7.75 18.01
N GLU A 158 0.54 7.78 18.21
CA GLU A 158 -0.10 7.71 19.52
C GLU A 158 0.34 6.48 20.30
N THR A 159 0.43 5.31 19.65
CA THR A 159 0.89 4.07 20.30
C THR A 159 2.28 4.26 20.89
N PHE A 160 3.23 4.85 20.15
CA PHE A 160 4.55 5.14 20.66
C PHE A 160 4.52 6.13 21.83
N TRP A 161 3.82 7.26 21.71
CA TRP A 161 3.81 8.30 22.76
C TRP A 161 3.04 7.91 24.02
N ALA A 162 2.07 7.02 23.91
CA ALA A 162 1.36 6.45 25.05
C ALA A 162 2.24 5.51 25.89
N MET A 163 3.37 5.05 25.37
CA MET A 163 4.30 4.19 26.11
C MET A 163 5.10 4.98 27.15
N LYS A 164 5.50 4.27 28.21
CA LYS A 164 6.37 4.80 29.27
C LYS A 164 7.67 5.36 28.67
N PRO A 165 8.25 6.42 29.25
CA PRO A 165 9.52 6.99 28.79
C PRO A 165 10.64 5.96 28.58
N CYS A 166 10.85 5.07 29.55
CA CYS A 166 11.90 4.03 29.45
C CYS A 166 11.71 3.10 28.23
N VAL A 167 10.48 2.68 27.95
CA VAL A 167 10.18 1.82 26.78
C VAL A 167 10.45 2.58 25.48
N ARG A 168 10.11 3.86 25.40
CA ARG A 168 10.40 4.69 24.23
C ARG A 168 11.90 4.84 24.00
N ASP A 169 12.69 4.93 25.06
CA ASP A 169 14.14 5.05 24.98
C ASP A 169 14.80 3.74 24.53
N GLU A 170 14.32 2.59 25.01
CA GLU A 170 14.74 1.25 24.53
C GLU A 170 14.43 1.07 23.03
N ILE A 171 13.24 1.47 22.59
CA ILE A 171 12.88 1.44 21.17
C ILE A 171 13.85 2.30 20.35
N ARG A 172 14.07 3.56 20.75
CA ARG A 172 14.99 4.47 20.03
C ARG A 172 16.41 3.91 19.97
N LEU A 173 16.90 3.31 21.06
CA LEU A 173 18.21 2.69 21.09
C LEU A 173 18.29 1.53 20.09
N SER A 174 17.27 0.65 20.08
CA SER A 174 17.19 -0.48 19.15
C SER A 174 17.20 -0.03 17.69
N PHE A 175 16.46 1.04 17.35
CA PHE A 175 16.47 1.60 16.00
C PHE A 175 17.83 2.21 15.63
N LYS A 176 18.51 2.87 16.58
CA LYS A 176 19.84 3.45 16.36
C LYS A 176 20.88 2.36 16.10
N GLU A 177 20.86 1.28 16.87
CA GLU A 177 21.77 0.14 16.69
C GLU A 177 21.51 -0.60 15.38
N ALA A 178 20.25 -0.77 14.97
CA ALA A 178 19.91 -1.44 13.72
C ALA A 178 20.22 -0.62 12.46
N TYR A 179 20.32 0.70 12.58
CA TYR A 179 20.62 1.60 11.46
C TYR A 179 22.13 1.80 11.22
N LEU A 180 22.97 1.54 12.23
CA LEU A 180 24.44 1.66 12.18
C LEU A 180 25.10 0.35 11.75
#